data_AF-A0A6B3EXM8-F1
#
_entry.id   AF-A0A6B3EXM8-F1
#
_cell.length_a   1.000
_cell.length_b   1.000
_cell.length_c   1.000
_cell.angle_alpha   90.00
_cell.angle_beta   90.00
_cell.angle_gamma   90.00
#
_symmetry.space_group_name_H-M   'P 1'
#
loop_
_entity.id
_entity.type
_entity.pdbx_description
1 polymer ?
#
loop_
_entity_poly.entity_id
_entity_poly.type
_entity_poly.pdbx_seq_one_letter_code
_entity_poly.pdbx_strand_id
1 'polypeptide(L)'
;GEIALELAIGAAVGLAVGWLGAYGLRHVALPASGLYPIAVMAIAVTAYASGALAHGSGFLAVYLASMVLGNAKLPHWPATRGFAEGLGWIAQIGMFV
;
A
#
# COMPACT_ATOMS: atom_id res chain seq x y z
N GLY A 1 -4.44 14.70 -22.65
CA GLY A 1 -3.34 13.77 -22.36
C GLY A 1 -2.94 13.73 -20.90
N GLU A 2 -3.27 14.77 -20.13
CA GLU A 2 -2.83 14.95 -18.74
C GLU A 2 -3.32 13.85 -17.78
N ILE A 3 -4.61 13.52 -17.81
CA ILE A 3 -5.17 12.41 -17.01
C ILE A 3 -4.46 11.08 -17.30
N ALA A 4 -4.20 10.78 -18.58
CA ALA A 4 -3.53 9.54 -18.96
C ALA A 4 -2.09 9.48 -18.43
N LEU A 5 -1.41 10.62 -18.37
CA LEU A 5 -0.06 10.74 -17.80
C LEU A 5 -0.08 10.60 -16.28
N GLU A 6 -1.03 11.24 -15.58
CA GLU A 6 -1.19 11.08 -14.13
C GLU A 6 -1.45 9.62 -13.75
N LEU A 7 -2.30 8.93 -14.52
CA LEU A 7 -2.58 7.50 -14.34
C LEU A 7 -1.35 6.65 -14.66
N ALA A 8 -0.60 6.95 -15.72
CA ALA A 8 0.62 6.22 -16.06
C ALA A 8 1.69 6.36 -14.96
N ILE A 9 1.89 7.58 -14.45
CA ILE A 9 2.83 7.85 -13.34
C ILE A 9 2.35 7.14 -12.07
N GLY A 10 1.08 7.30 -11.70
CA GLY A 10 0.51 6.62 -10.53
C GLY A 10 0.65 5.11 -10.62
N ALA A 11 0.44 4.53 -11.81
CA ALA A 11 0.61 3.11 -12.06
C ALA A 11 2.07 2.66 -11.89
N ALA A 12 3.01 3.37 -12.52
CA ALA A 12 4.43 3.07 -12.43
C ALA A 12 4.93 3.14 -10.98
N VAL A 13 4.56 4.21 -10.26
CA VAL A 13 4.94 4.40 -8.85
C VAL A 13 4.31 3.32 -7.97
N GLY A 14 3.02 3.05 -8.11
CA GLY A 14 2.33 2.04 -7.31
C GLY A 14 2.91 0.64 -7.48
N LEU A 15 3.19 0.23 -8.73
CA LEU A 15 3.80 -1.07 -9.02
C LEU A 15 5.24 -1.15 -8.49
N ALA A 16 6.04 -0.10 -8.66
CA ALA A 16 7.41 -0.06 -8.16
C ALA A 16 7.46 -0.13 -6.63
N VAL A 17 6.68 0.71 -5.94
CA VAL A 17 6.63 0.74 -4.47
C VAL A 17 6.06 -0.56 -3.91
N GLY A 18 4.98 -1.10 -4.49
CA GLY A 18 4.41 -2.38 -4.07
C GLY A 18 5.37 -3.54 -4.23
N TRP A 19 6.09 -3.62 -5.36
CA TRP A 19 7.07 -4.67 -5.61
C TRP A 19 8.29 -4.56 -4.68
N LEU A 20 8.86 -3.35 -4.53
CA LEU A 20 9.97 -3.10 -3.61
C LEU A 20 9.58 -3.36 -2.15
N GLY A 21 8.37 -2.95 -1.75
CA GLY A 21 7.83 -3.21 -0.42
C GLY A 21 7.63 -4.70 -0.16
N ALA A 22 7.07 -5.44 -1.12
CA ALA A 22 6.91 -6.89 -1.01
C ALA A 22 8.27 -7.59 -0.92
N TYR A 23 9.24 -7.16 -1.72
CA TYR A 23 10.60 -7.67 -1.66
C TYR A 23 11.23 -7.40 -0.29
N GLY A 24 11.18 -6.15 0.20
CA GLY A 24 11.72 -5.79 1.51
C GLY A 24 11.08 -6.59 2.65
N LEU A 25 9.76 -6.70 2.69
CA LEU A 25 9.04 -7.45 3.73
C LEU A 25 9.33 -8.96 3.71
N ARG A 26 9.74 -9.52 2.58
CA ARG A 26 10.17 -10.93 2.50
C ARG A 26 11.58 -11.16 3.04
N HIS A 27 12.42 -10.13 3.02
CA HIS A 27 13.82 -10.22 3.44
C HIS A 27 14.06 -9.67 4.85
N VAL A 28 13.16 -8.82 5.35
CA VAL A 28 13.22 -8.30 6.73
C VAL A 28 12.48 -9.26 7.65
N ALA A 29 13.24 -10.01 8.46
CA ALA A 29 12.69 -10.78 9.56
C ALA A 29 12.26 -9.85 10.70
N LEU A 30 11.03 -9.34 10.65
CA LEU A 30 10.50 -8.53 11.74
C LEU A 30 10.27 -9.40 12.99
N PRO A 31 10.75 -8.97 14.18
CA PRO A 31 10.76 -9.78 15.40
C PRO A 31 9.37 -9.96 16.04
N ALA A 32 8.40 -9.14 15.67
CA ALA A 32 7.03 -9.20 16.17
C ALA A 32 6.02 -9.20 15.03
N SER A 33 5.00 -10.06 15.14
CA SER A 33 3.95 -10.22 14.12
C SER A 33 3.18 -8.92 13.85
N GLY A 34 3.00 -8.07 14.87
CA GLY A 34 2.32 -6.77 14.75
C GLY A 34 3.10 -5.72 13.92
N LEU A 35 4.41 -5.90 13.71
CA LEU A 35 5.20 -4.97 12.90
C LEU A 35 4.93 -5.13 11.39
N TYR A 36 4.53 -6.32 10.94
CA TYR A 36 4.20 -6.56 9.53
C TYR A 36 3.02 -5.70 9.03
N PRO A 37 1.85 -5.68 9.71
CA PRO A 37 0.75 -4.77 9.37
C PRO A 37 1.17 -3.30 9.31
N ILE A 38 1.95 -2.83 10.30
CA ILE A 38 2.40 -1.44 10.36
C ILE A 38 3.29 -1.11 9.16
N ALA A 39 4.24 -1.98 8.83
CA ALA A 39 5.12 -1.80 7.69
C ALA A 39 4.34 -1.81 6.35
N VAL A 40 3.36 -2.70 6.19
CA VAL A 40 2.49 -2.74 5.01
C VAL A 40 1.70 -1.43 4.86
N MET A 41 1.14 -0.91 5.95
CA MET A 41 0.43 0.38 5.92
C MET A 41 1.37 1.55 5.64
N ALA A 42 2.58 1.54 6.19
CA ALA A 42 3.58 2.55 5.88
C ALA A 42 3.92 2.55 4.38
N ILE A 43 4.14 1.38 3.78
CA ILE A 43 4.40 1.25 2.33
C ILE A 43 3.21 1.75 1.51
N ALA A 44 1.97 1.43 1.92
CA ALA A 44 0.77 1.92 1.25
C ALA A 44 0.68 3.45 1.26
N VAL A 45 0.92 4.08 2.42
CA VAL A 45 0.95 5.55 2.55
C VAL A 45 2.10 6.15 1.75
N THR A 46 3.28 5.51 1.74
CA THR A 46 4.42 5.93 0.90
C THR A 46 4.07 5.87 -0.58
N ALA A 47 3.34 4.85 -1.04
CA ALA A 47 2.89 4.75 -2.44
C ALA A 47 1.94 5.90 -2.81
N TYR A 48 0.99 6.23 -1.93
CA TYR A 48 0.11 7.39 -2.12
C TYR A 48 0.92 8.68 -2.23
N ALA A 49 1.77 8.94 -1.24
CA ALA A 49 2.55 10.17 -1.14
C ALA A 49 3.51 10.33 -2.32
N SER A 50 4.24 9.27 -2.68
CA SER A 50 5.15 9.30 -3.84
C SER A 50 4.40 9.49 -5.16
N GLY A 51 3.24 8.85 -5.35
CA GLY A 51 2.41 9.05 -6.53
C GLY A 51 1.92 10.49 -6.65
N ALA A 52 1.43 11.06 -5.55
CA ALA A 52 0.95 12.44 -5.51
C ALA A 52 2.08 13.48 -5.72
N LEU A 53 3.24 13.28 -5.08
CA LEU A 53 4.40 14.17 -5.22
C LEU A 53 5.03 14.11 -6.62
N ALA A 54 4.87 13.00 -7.33
CA ALA A 54 5.31 12.84 -8.72
C ALA A 54 4.33 13.42 -9.75
N HIS A 55 3.31 14.18 -9.32
CA HIS A 55 2.20 14.65 -10.18
C HIS A 55 1.46 13.48 -10.87
N GLY A 56 1.33 12.35 -10.19
CA GLY A 56 0.55 11.20 -10.61
C GLY A 56 -0.69 11.00 -9.73
N SER A 57 -1.51 10.01 -10.10
CA SER A 57 -2.64 9.60 -9.27
C SER A 57 -2.15 8.84 -8.04
N GLY A 58 -2.06 9.54 -6.90
CA GLY A 58 -1.74 8.93 -5.61
C GLY A 58 -2.71 7.82 -5.22
N PHE A 59 -4.01 7.97 -5.53
CA PHE A 59 -5.02 6.94 -5.30
C PHE A 59 -4.75 5.66 -6.10
N LEU A 60 -4.40 5.78 -7.38
CA LEU A 60 -4.02 4.62 -8.19
C LEU A 60 -2.73 3.97 -7.68
N ALA A 61 -1.75 4.79 -7.28
CA ALA A 61 -0.48 4.31 -6.77
C ALA A 61 -0.66 3.46 -5.50
N VAL A 62 -1.40 3.95 -4.50
CA VAL A 62 -1.68 3.19 -3.27
C VAL A 62 -2.52 1.95 -3.54
N TYR A 63 -3.50 2.04 -4.45
CA TYR A 63 -4.32 0.90 -4.83
C TYR A 63 -3.48 -0.24 -5.41
N LEU A 64 -2.63 0.05 -6.40
CA LEU A 64 -1.79 -0.96 -7.03
C LEU A 64 -0.70 -1.47 -6.09
N ALA A 65 -0.08 -0.60 -5.29
CA ALA A 65 0.89 -1.04 -4.29
C ALA A 65 0.26 -2.02 -3.30
N SER A 66 -0.92 -1.69 -2.79
CA SER A 66 -1.66 -2.53 -1.83
C SER A 66 -2.15 -3.83 -2.47
N MET A 67 -2.54 -3.81 -3.75
CA MET A 67 -2.88 -5.00 -4.53
C MET A 67 -1.67 -5.94 -4.65
N VAL A 68 -0.50 -5.41 -5.01
CA VAL A 68 0.74 -6.19 -5.13
C VAL A 68 1.12 -6.80 -3.77
N LEU A 69 1.10 -6.02 -2.70
CA LEU A 69 1.40 -6.49 -1.34
C LEU A 69 0.40 -7.57 -0.88
N GLY A 70 -0.90 -7.37 -1.15
CA GLY A 70 -1.94 -8.33 -0.82
C GLY A 70 -1.77 -9.67 -1.53
N ASN A 71 -1.27 -9.66 -2.77
CA ASN A 71 -1.02 -10.86 -3.57
C ASN A 71 0.36 -11.52 -3.31
N ALA A 72 1.29 -10.82 -2.65
CA ALA A 72 2.67 -11.28 -2.44
C ALA A 72 2.82 -12.43 -1.41
N LYS A 73 1.74 -12.88 -0.76
CA LYS A 73 1.73 -13.91 0.30
C LYS A 73 2.80 -13.65 1.37
N LEU A 74 2.73 -12.47 1.98
CA LEU A 74 3.67 -12.01 3.01
C LEU A 74 3.63 -12.88 4.28
N PRO A 75 4.71 -12.93 5.08
CA PRO A 75 4.68 -13.55 6.40
C PRO A 75 3.62 -12.89 7.30
N HIS A 76 2.99 -13.66 8.20
CA HIS A 76 1.93 -13.18 9.10
C HIS A 76 0.71 -12.55 8.40
N TRP A 77 0.41 -12.97 7.16
CA TRP A 77 -0.68 -12.44 6.34
C TRP A 77 -2.04 -12.27 7.05
N PRO A 78 -2.51 -13.19 7.92
CA PRO A 78 -3.78 -12.99 8.63
C PRO A 78 -3.80 -11.74 9.52
N ALA A 79 -2.69 -11.42 10.19
CA ALA A 79 -2.58 -10.25 11.04
C ALA A 79 -2.63 -8.95 10.20
N THR A 80 -1.92 -8.91 9.08
CA THR A 80 -1.94 -7.77 8.15
C THR A 80 -3.34 -7.54 7.58
N ARG A 81 -4.02 -8.60 7.16
CA ARG A 81 -5.37 -8.50 6.61
C ARG A 81 -6.37 -7.99 7.65
N GLY A 82 -6.37 -8.56 8.85
CA GLY A 82 -7.27 -8.13 9.92
C GLY A 82 -7.05 -6.67 10.31
N PHE A 83 -5.79 -6.20 10.33
CA PHE A 83 -5.48 -4.80 10.60
C PHE A 83 -5.99 -3.87 9.50
N ALA A 84 -5.76 -4.21 8.23
CA ALA A 84 -6.25 -3.42 7.10
C ALA A 84 -7.79 -3.37 7.06
N GLU A 85 -8.46 -4.47 7.39
CA GLU A 85 -9.92 -4.53 7.51
C GLU A 85 -10.42 -3.64 8.64
N GLY A 86 -9.80 -3.69 9.82
CA GLY A 86 -10.12 -2.80 10.94
C GLY A 86 -9.95 -1.33 10.59
N LEU A 87 -8.86 -0.97 9.90
CA LEU A 87 -8.66 0.39 9.38
C LEU A 87 -9.71 0.77 8.34
N GLY A 88 -10.09 -0.14 7.45
CA GLY A 88 -11.16 0.07 6.48
C GLY A 88 -12.49 0.39 7.16
N TRP A 89 -12.83 -0.34 8.23
CA TRP A 89 -14.01 -0.06 9.05
C TRP A 89 -13.96 1.33 9.70
N ILE A 90 -12.82 1.72 10.28
CA ILE A 90 -12.65 3.05 10.89
C ILE A 90 -12.78 4.15 9.84
N ALA A 91 -12.14 3.98 8.68
CA ALA A 91 -12.24 4.93 7.57
C ALA A 91 -13.68 5.05 7.05
N GLN A 92 -14.40 3.93 6.97
CA GLN A 92 -15.81 3.91 6.59
C GLN A 92 -16.68 4.65 7.61
N ILE A 93 -16.51 4.39 8.91
CA ILE A 93 -17.23 5.12 9.97
C ILE A 93 -16.93 6.62 9.87
N GLY A 94 -15.66 7.00 9.74
CA GLY A 94 -15.24 8.39 9.63
C GLY A 94 -15.72 9.10 8.37
N MET A 95 -16.02 8.38 7.29
CA MET A 95 -16.60 8.95 6.07
C MET A 95 -18.10 9.28 6.23
N PHE A 96 -18.80 8.58 7.12
CA PHE A 96 -20.25 8.70 7.31
C PHE A 96 -20.67 9.51 8.54
N VAL A 97 -19.72 9.86 9.42
CA VAL A 97 -19.92 10.77 10.56
C VAL A 97 -19.59 12.20 10.14
#